data_AF-A0A242CE60-F1
#
_entry.id   AF-A0A242CE60-F1
#
_cell.length_a   1.000
_cell.length_b   1.000
_cell.length_c   1.000
_cell.angle_alpha   90.00
_cell.angle_beta   90.00
_cell.angle_gamma   90.00
#
_symmetry.space_group_name_H-M   'P 1'
#
loop_
_entity.id
_entity.type
_entity.pdbx_description
1 polymer ?
#
loop_
_entity_poly.entity_id
_entity_poly.type
_entity_poly.pdbx_seq_one_letter_code
_entity_poly.pdbx_strand_id
1 'polypeptide(L)'
;MTEKGMKAADFLAISNNLKKTNENDTPFAVVKDQEVSVIGDANKTEVKKADYSVRFRVPQSHFEQKPEGAKEVGSYYVFSVAFEDVTITPRSDLRIVDAIMKIIPFFNKLKENGDMEEFSKEELLSVFVSAGDDIHLAIYNLVATFLGIDDQMGEYMLPFSVIENLNKIMENHPEVFNEADVFFG
;
A
#
# COMPACT_ATOMS: atom_id res chain seq x y z
N MET A 1 -2.63 -23.91 -10.80
CA MET A 1 -3.34 -22.77 -10.20
C MET A 1 -3.15 -21.58 -11.12
N THR A 2 -4.22 -21.08 -11.74
CA THR A 2 -4.18 -19.85 -12.53
C THR A 2 -4.16 -18.68 -11.55
N GLU A 3 -2.95 -18.23 -11.19
CA GLU A 3 -2.78 -16.92 -10.56
C GLU A 3 -3.29 -15.88 -11.56
N LYS A 4 -4.45 -15.31 -11.25
CA LYS A 4 -4.94 -14.11 -11.94
C LYS A 4 -4.31 -12.95 -11.19
N GLY A 5 -3.65 -12.04 -11.90
CA GLY A 5 -3.21 -10.76 -11.36
C GLY A 5 -4.39 -9.97 -10.78
N MET A 6 -4.14 -8.72 -10.37
CA MET A 6 -5.19 -7.85 -9.84
C MET A 6 -6.40 -7.84 -10.78
N LYS A 7 -7.59 -8.06 -10.25
CA LYS A 7 -8.83 -8.01 -11.02
C LYS A 7 -9.37 -6.59 -11.00
N ALA A 8 -10.19 -6.25 -12.00
CA ALA A 8 -10.90 -4.96 -12.00
C ALA A 8 -11.73 -4.73 -10.73
N ALA A 9 -12.28 -5.80 -10.13
CA ALA A 9 -12.98 -5.71 -8.85
C ALA A 9 -12.07 -5.30 -7.69
N ASP A 10 -10.83 -5.80 -7.66
CA ASP A 10 -9.83 -5.46 -6.65
C ASP A 10 -9.41 -3.98 -6.83
N PHE A 11 -9.18 -3.55 -8.07
CA PHE A 11 -8.86 -2.16 -8.41
C PHE A 11 -9.98 -1.19 -7.98
N LEU A 12 -11.24 -1.51 -8.28
CA LEU A 12 -12.39 -0.70 -7.83
C LEU A 12 -12.53 -0.70 -6.30
N ALA A 13 -12.19 -1.80 -5.62
CA ALA A 13 -12.21 -1.85 -4.17
C ALA A 13 -11.14 -0.94 -3.55
N ILE A 14 -9.94 -0.90 -4.14
CA ILE A 14 -8.87 0.02 -3.72
C ILE A 14 -9.33 1.47 -3.85
N SER A 15 -9.91 1.85 -5.00
CA SER A 15 -10.47 3.19 -5.20
C SER A 15 -11.48 3.56 -4.11
N ASN A 16 -12.42 2.66 -3.80
CA ASN A 16 -13.42 2.92 -2.75
C ASN A 16 -12.81 3.03 -1.35
N ASN A 17 -11.74 2.28 -1.07
CA ASN A 17 -11.07 2.34 0.22
C ASN A 17 -10.26 3.63 0.37
N LEU A 18 -9.59 4.10 -0.69
CA LEU A 18 -8.93 5.42 -0.69
C LEU A 18 -9.93 6.54 -0.36
N LYS A 19 -11.14 6.50 -0.93
CA LYS A 19 -12.19 7.49 -0.60
C LYS A 19 -12.55 7.50 0.89
N LYS A 20 -12.74 6.32 1.48
CA LYS A 20 -13.04 6.19 2.92
C LYS A 20 -11.89 6.66 3.80
N THR A 21 -10.65 6.45 3.34
CA THR A 21 -9.46 6.92 4.04
C THR A 21 -9.44 8.46 4.08
N ASN A 22 -9.75 9.13 2.97
CA ASN A 22 -9.84 10.60 2.92
C ASN A 22 -10.97 11.18 3.80
N GLU A 23 -12.03 10.42 4.06
CA GLU A 23 -13.09 10.78 5.00
C GLU A 23 -12.72 10.53 6.48
N ASN A 24 -11.58 9.87 6.74
CA ASN A 24 -11.13 9.52 8.09
C ASN A 24 -10.39 10.68 8.75
N ASP A 25 -10.76 11.00 9.98
CA ASP A 25 -10.22 12.11 10.78
C ASP A 25 -9.09 11.68 11.73
N THR A 26 -8.45 10.52 11.50
CA THR A 26 -7.25 10.11 12.25
C THR A 26 -6.18 11.20 12.11
N PRO A 27 -5.65 11.74 13.21
CA PRO A 27 -4.80 12.92 13.16
C PRO A 27 -3.42 12.59 12.64
N PHE A 28 -2.86 13.53 11.87
CA PHE A 28 -1.48 13.49 11.39
C PHE A 28 -0.81 14.86 11.50
N ALA A 29 0.51 14.86 11.63
CA ALA A 29 1.29 16.08 11.81
C ALA A 29 1.86 16.54 10.46
N VAL A 30 1.62 17.80 10.12
CA VAL A 30 2.21 18.45 8.95
C VAL A 30 3.24 19.47 9.42
N VAL A 31 4.46 19.37 8.90
CA VAL A 31 5.55 20.30 9.23
C VAL A 31 5.82 21.20 8.02
N LYS A 32 5.56 22.52 8.16
CA LYS A 32 5.81 23.51 7.12
C LYS A 32 6.60 24.69 7.68
N ASP A 33 7.75 24.99 7.09
CA ASP A 33 8.57 26.17 7.39
C ASP A 33 8.84 26.42 8.90
N GLN A 34 8.91 25.34 9.71
CA GLN A 34 9.09 25.29 11.18
C GLN A 34 7.81 25.33 12.05
N GLU A 35 6.63 25.43 11.46
CA GLU A 35 5.36 25.27 12.17
C GLU A 35 4.88 23.81 12.06
N VAL A 36 4.45 23.25 13.19
CA VAL A 36 3.79 21.94 13.25
C VAL A 36 2.30 22.17 13.38
N SER A 37 1.56 21.76 12.35
CA SER A 37 0.10 21.75 12.35
C SER A 37 -0.41 20.32 12.49
N VAL A 38 -1.52 20.12 13.19
CA VAL A 38 -2.21 18.82 13.26
C VAL A 38 -3.47 18.93 12.44
N ILE A 39 -3.64 18.04 11.47
CA ILE A 39 -4.86 17.90 10.67
C ILE A 39 -5.62 16.67 11.18
N GLY A 40 -6.95 16.76 11.29
CA GLY A 40 -7.81 15.71 11.86
C GLY A 40 -8.22 15.96 13.32
N ASP A 41 -8.84 14.97 13.95
CA ASP A 41 -9.22 15.03 15.37
C ASP A 41 -8.04 14.70 16.27
N ALA A 42 -7.43 15.73 16.85
CA ALA A 42 -6.28 15.61 17.74
C ALA A 42 -6.53 14.76 19.01
N ASN A 43 -7.78 14.36 19.30
CA ASN A 43 -8.09 13.44 20.40
C ASN A 43 -8.04 11.96 19.98
N LYS A 44 -7.97 11.64 18.69
CA LYS A 44 -7.86 10.27 18.17
C LYS A 44 -6.40 9.80 18.05
N THR A 45 -5.63 9.93 19.13
CA THR A 45 -4.18 9.65 19.16
C THR A 45 -3.83 8.17 19.37
N GLU A 46 -4.78 7.26 19.17
CA GLU A 46 -4.54 5.84 19.38
C GLU A 46 -3.54 5.33 18.34
N VAL A 47 -2.38 4.85 18.80
CA VAL A 47 -1.41 4.18 17.93
C VAL A 47 -2.03 2.84 17.52
N LYS A 48 -2.56 2.79 16.29
CA LYS A 48 -3.11 1.57 15.72
C LYS A 48 -1.98 0.59 15.48
N LYS A 49 -1.91 -0.41 16.35
CA LYS A 49 -1.05 -1.58 16.17
C LYS A 49 -1.79 -2.58 15.31
N ALA A 50 -1.20 -2.97 14.19
CA ALA A 50 -1.75 -3.95 13.29
C ALA A 50 -0.69 -4.98 12.91
N ASP A 51 -1.13 -6.24 12.86
CA ASP A 51 -0.30 -7.33 12.40
C ASP A 51 -0.52 -7.59 10.91
N TYR A 52 0.59 -7.71 10.19
CA TYR A 52 0.60 -7.98 8.76
C TYR A 52 1.17 -9.36 8.50
N SER A 53 0.70 -9.97 7.42
CA SER A 53 1.25 -11.26 6.98
C SER A 53 1.35 -11.28 5.47
N VAL A 54 2.58 -11.45 5.00
CA VAL A 54 2.88 -11.50 3.57
C VAL A 54 3.23 -12.91 3.19
N ARG A 55 2.59 -13.43 2.14
CA ARG A 55 2.90 -14.74 1.57
C ARG A 55 3.85 -14.56 0.40
N PHE A 56 4.90 -15.37 0.40
CA PHE A 56 5.94 -15.35 -0.62
C PHE A 56 5.93 -16.66 -1.41
N ARG A 57 6.38 -16.60 -2.67
CA ARG A 57 6.73 -17.76 -3.49
C ARG A 57 8.14 -17.57 -4.04
N VAL A 58 9.10 -18.22 -3.40
CA VAL A 58 10.52 -18.06 -3.69
C VAL A 58 11.09 -19.36 -4.29
N PRO A 59 11.96 -19.30 -5.31
CA PRO A 59 12.62 -20.50 -5.83
C PRO A 59 13.41 -21.23 -4.74
N GLN A 60 13.38 -22.56 -4.76
CA GLN A 60 14.08 -23.38 -3.76
C GLN A 60 15.59 -23.13 -3.75
N SER A 61 16.18 -22.74 -4.88
CA SER A 61 17.61 -22.44 -5.01
C SER A 61 18.09 -21.24 -4.18
N HIS A 62 17.17 -20.42 -3.65
CA HIS A 62 17.51 -19.29 -2.78
C HIS A 62 17.80 -19.71 -1.34
N PHE A 63 17.60 -21.00 -1.01
CA PHE A 63 17.75 -21.49 0.35
C PHE A 63 18.70 -22.68 0.39
N GLU A 64 19.60 -22.68 1.38
CA GLU A 64 20.39 -23.87 1.71
C GLU A 64 19.52 -24.97 2.33
N GLN A 65 18.48 -24.57 3.06
CA GLN A 65 17.55 -25.47 3.74
C GLN A 65 16.13 -24.91 3.63
N LYS A 66 15.15 -25.82 3.59
CA LYS A 66 13.74 -25.46 3.54
C LYS A 66 13.36 -24.53 4.71
N PRO A 67 12.75 -23.36 4.44
CA PRO A 67 12.26 -22.48 5.49
C PRO A 67 11.19 -23.16 6.36
N GLU A 68 11.16 -22.83 7.65
CA GLU A 68 10.18 -23.38 8.57
C GLU A 68 8.74 -23.03 8.13
N GLY A 69 7.83 -24.00 8.24
CA GLY A 69 6.43 -23.83 7.82
C GLY A 69 6.21 -23.70 6.31
N ALA A 70 7.26 -23.73 5.48
CA ALA A 70 7.13 -23.62 4.04
C ALA A 70 6.48 -24.85 3.40
N LYS A 71 5.60 -24.61 2.44
CA LYS A 71 5.04 -25.63 1.56
C LYS A 71 5.85 -25.70 0.26
N GLU A 72 6.15 -26.92 -0.17
CA GLU A 72 6.75 -27.15 -1.49
C GLU A 72 5.68 -27.16 -2.57
N VAL A 73 5.92 -26.36 -3.61
CA VAL A 73 5.06 -26.31 -4.79
C VAL A 73 5.98 -26.31 -6.03
N GLY A 74 6.22 -27.49 -6.59
CA GLY A 74 7.20 -27.65 -7.66
C GLY A 74 8.61 -27.28 -7.18
N SER A 75 9.31 -26.42 -7.92
CA SER A 75 10.64 -25.90 -7.59
C SER A 75 10.63 -24.65 -6.70
N TYR A 76 9.53 -24.41 -5.99
CA TYR A 76 9.34 -23.21 -5.15
C TYR A 76 8.98 -23.59 -3.71
N TYR A 77 9.36 -22.72 -2.78
CA TYR A 77 8.83 -22.69 -1.43
C TYR A 77 7.79 -21.58 -1.31
N VAL A 78 6.63 -21.92 -0.74
CA VAL A 78 5.56 -20.98 -0.41
C VAL A 78 5.40 -20.92 1.09
N PHE A 79 5.56 -19.73 1.67
CA PHE A 79 5.50 -19.50 3.11
C PHE A 79 4.96 -18.12 3.43
N SER A 80 4.57 -17.91 4.68
CA SER A 80 4.10 -16.62 5.20
C SER A 80 5.13 -16.06 6.17
N VAL A 81 5.36 -14.75 6.10
CA VAL A 81 6.13 -14.01 7.12
C VAL A 81 5.15 -13.09 7.85
N ALA A 82 5.22 -13.10 9.18
CA ALA A 82 4.45 -12.19 10.03
C ALA A 82 5.28 -10.94 10.33
N PHE A 83 4.63 -9.78 10.29
CA PHE A 83 5.19 -8.48 10.67
C PHE A 83 4.29 -7.94 11.79
N GLU A 84 4.76 -8.07 13.01
CA GLU A 84 4.05 -7.69 14.23
C GLU A 84 4.51 -6.31 14.70
N ASP A 85 3.63 -5.57 15.37
CA ASP A 85 3.95 -4.25 15.95
C ASP A 85 4.59 -3.25 14.96
N VAL A 86 4.14 -3.27 13.70
CA VAL A 86 4.65 -2.34 12.66
C VAL A 86 4.37 -0.90 13.10
N THR A 87 5.44 -0.11 13.19
CA THR A 87 5.40 1.30 13.59
C THR A 87 6.01 2.17 12.51
N ILE A 88 5.35 3.30 12.23
CA ILE A 88 5.79 4.23 11.20
C ILE A 88 6.74 5.24 11.85
N THR A 89 8.02 5.13 11.51
CA THR A 89 9.06 6.11 11.89
C THR A 89 9.06 7.28 10.90
N PRO A 90 9.54 8.50 11.27
CA PRO A 90 9.59 9.63 10.33
C PRO A 90 10.35 9.35 9.02
N ARG A 91 11.38 8.48 9.06
CA ARG A 91 12.14 8.11 7.86
C ARG A 91 11.37 7.14 6.97
N SER A 92 10.68 6.16 7.55
CA SER A 92 9.82 5.25 6.79
C SER A 92 8.59 5.98 6.25
N ASP A 93 8.06 6.93 7.03
CA ASP A 93 6.89 7.74 6.69
C ASP A 93 7.06 8.48 5.37
N LEU A 94 8.14 9.26 5.22
CA LEU A 94 8.45 9.93 3.95
C LEU A 94 8.51 8.97 2.75
N ARG A 95 9.03 7.76 2.94
CA ARG A 95 9.10 6.75 1.88
C ARG A 95 7.73 6.15 1.57
N ILE A 96 6.90 5.94 2.59
CA ILE A 96 5.52 5.48 2.47
C ILE A 96 4.70 6.53 1.73
N VAL A 97 4.77 7.80 2.14
CA VAL A 97 4.13 8.93 1.46
C VAL A 97 4.58 9.02 0.01
N ASP A 98 5.89 8.93 -0.30
CA ASP A 98 6.39 8.89 -1.68
C ASP A 98 5.86 7.70 -2.50
N ALA A 99 5.71 6.53 -1.88
CA ALA A 99 5.10 5.38 -2.53
C ALA A 99 3.59 5.60 -2.78
N ILE A 100 2.86 6.21 -1.84
CA ILE A 100 1.44 6.54 -1.99
C ILE A 100 1.23 7.60 -3.09
N MET A 101 2.09 8.63 -3.17
CA MET A 101 2.03 9.65 -4.22
C MET A 101 2.15 9.05 -5.64
N LYS A 102 2.81 7.90 -5.78
CA LYS A 102 2.89 7.17 -7.06
C LYS A 102 1.64 6.36 -7.37
N ILE A 103 0.81 6.07 -6.38
CA ILE A 103 -0.42 5.28 -6.51
C ILE A 103 -1.64 6.19 -6.76
N ILE A 104 -1.74 7.29 -6.03
CA ILE A 104 -2.87 8.22 -6.08
C ILE A 104 -3.29 8.63 -7.52
N PRO A 105 -2.37 8.95 -8.45
CA PRO A 105 -2.72 9.33 -9.82
C PRO A 105 -3.43 8.24 -10.65
N PHE A 106 -3.40 6.98 -10.22
CA PHE A 106 -4.18 5.92 -10.87
C PHE A 106 -5.65 5.92 -10.43
N PHE A 107 -5.99 6.61 -9.35
CA PHE A 107 -7.33 6.63 -8.75
C PHE A 107 -7.99 8.00 -8.79
N ASN A 108 -7.22 9.05 -9.02
CA ASN A 108 -7.68 10.43 -9.08
C ASN A 108 -7.01 11.19 -10.24
N LYS A 109 -7.75 12.13 -10.82
CA LYS A 109 -7.24 13.12 -11.77
C LYS A 109 -6.59 14.27 -11.01
N LEU A 110 -5.35 14.58 -11.35
CA LEU A 110 -4.72 15.83 -10.96
C LEU A 110 -5.15 16.93 -11.95
N LYS A 111 -5.80 17.97 -11.45
CA LYS A 111 -6.17 19.16 -12.24
C LYS A 111 -4.98 20.10 -12.38
N GLU A 112 -5.03 20.97 -13.39
CA GLU A 112 -3.99 21.99 -13.63
C GLU A 112 -3.81 22.96 -12.47
N ASN A 113 -4.84 23.14 -11.64
CA ASN A 113 -4.80 24.00 -10.45
C ASN A 113 -4.28 23.28 -9.19
N GLY A 114 -3.86 22.02 -9.30
CA GLY A 114 -3.41 21.18 -8.18
C GLY A 114 -4.52 20.32 -7.58
N ASP A 115 -5.80 20.68 -7.76
CA ASP A 115 -6.90 19.94 -7.12
C ASP A 115 -7.02 18.50 -7.63
N MET A 116 -7.46 17.61 -6.74
CA MET A 116 -7.76 16.22 -7.07
C MET A 116 -9.24 16.03 -7.39
N GLU A 117 -9.54 15.33 -8.47
CA GLU A 117 -10.89 14.92 -8.86
C GLU A 117 -10.98 13.40 -8.99
N GLU A 118 -12.00 12.81 -8.38
CA GLU A 118 -12.23 11.37 -8.49
C GLU A 118 -12.54 10.96 -9.93
N PHE A 119 -11.94 9.85 -10.37
CA PHE A 119 -12.36 9.21 -11.62
C PHE A 119 -13.79 8.65 -11.50
N SER A 120 -14.55 8.73 -12.60
CA SER A 120 -15.76 7.93 -12.75
C SER A 120 -15.42 6.44 -12.81
N LYS A 121 -16.42 5.57 -12.65
CA LYS A 121 -16.21 4.12 -12.73
C LYS A 121 -15.67 3.70 -14.11
N GLU A 122 -16.17 4.30 -15.17
CA GLU A 122 -15.73 4.03 -16.54
C GLU A 122 -14.28 4.47 -16.75
N GLU A 123 -13.90 5.62 -16.18
CA GLU A 123 -12.53 6.12 -16.24
C GLU A 123 -11.57 5.25 -15.43
N LEU A 124 -11.96 4.82 -14.23
CA LEU A 124 -11.21 3.85 -13.43
C LEU A 124 -10.96 2.55 -14.20
N LEU A 125 -11.98 2.01 -14.87
CA LEU A 125 -11.80 0.80 -15.68
C LEU A 125 -10.89 1.04 -16.89
N SER A 126 -10.93 2.24 -17.49
CA SER A 126 -10.01 2.63 -18.55
C SER A 126 -8.56 2.68 -18.04
N VAL A 127 -8.34 3.31 -16.87
CA VAL A 127 -7.04 3.35 -16.19
C VAL A 127 -6.57 1.94 -15.85
N PHE A 128 -7.43 1.07 -15.32
CA PHE A 128 -7.06 -0.31 -15.03
C PHE A 128 -6.56 -1.07 -16.28
N VAL A 129 -7.14 -0.81 -17.45
CA VAL A 129 -6.72 -1.42 -18.71
C VAL A 129 -5.41 -0.81 -19.25
N SER A 130 -5.18 0.49 -19.02
CA SER A 130 -4.04 1.22 -19.60
C SER A 130 -2.81 1.31 -18.68
N ALA A 131 -3.00 1.32 -17.36
CA ALA A 131 -1.95 1.46 -16.35
C ALA A 131 -1.03 0.23 -16.26
N GLY A 132 -1.46 -0.92 -16.81
CA GLY A 132 -0.62 -2.10 -17.00
C GLY A 132 0.14 -2.53 -15.74
N ASP A 133 1.46 -2.69 -15.88
CA ASP A 133 2.36 -3.17 -14.82
C ASP A 133 2.78 -2.07 -13.82
N ASP A 134 2.62 -0.79 -14.18
CA ASP A 134 3.11 0.34 -13.37
C ASP A 134 2.36 0.43 -12.04
N ILE A 135 1.05 0.24 -12.06
CA ILE A 135 0.24 0.21 -10.83
C ILE A 135 0.57 -1.00 -9.96
N HIS A 136 0.80 -2.16 -10.57
CA HIS A 136 1.18 -3.36 -9.82
C HIS A 136 2.50 -3.11 -9.10
N LEU A 137 3.50 -2.57 -9.79
CA LEU A 137 4.78 -2.22 -9.20
C LEU A 137 4.64 -1.19 -8.08
N ALA A 138 3.85 -0.13 -8.29
CA ALA A 138 3.63 0.90 -7.28
C ALA A 138 3.01 0.31 -5.99
N ILE A 139 2.01 -0.57 -6.13
CA ILE A 139 1.35 -1.24 -4.99
C ILE A 139 2.30 -2.21 -4.28
N TYR A 140 3.09 -2.99 -5.03
CA TYR A 140 4.13 -3.84 -4.45
C TYR A 140 5.14 -3.02 -3.67
N ASN A 141 5.60 -1.90 -4.23
CA ASN A 141 6.57 -1.01 -3.60
C ASN A 141 6.00 -0.36 -2.34
N LEU A 142 4.73 0.04 -2.31
CA LEU A 142 4.09 0.55 -1.11
C LEU A 142 4.07 -0.49 0.00
N VAL A 143 3.58 -1.71 -0.28
CA VAL A 143 3.51 -2.78 0.73
C VAL A 143 4.90 -3.15 1.22
N ALA A 144 5.89 -3.27 0.33
CA ALA A 144 7.27 -3.57 0.70
C ALA A 144 7.89 -2.46 1.56
N THR A 145 7.71 -1.20 1.16
CA THR A 145 8.21 -0.03 1.89
C THR A 145 7.60 0.08 3.26
N PHE A 146 6.28 -0.12 3.36
CA PHE A 146 5.54 -0.05 4.61
C PHE A 146 5.99 -1.12 5.60
N LEU A 147 6.20 -2.35 5.12
CA LEU A 147 6.60 -3.49 5.95
C LEU A 147 8.12 -3.65 6.11
N GLY A 148 8.91 -2.80 5.46
CA GLY A 148 10.37 -2.90 5.49
C GLY A 148 10.93 -4.14 4.78
N ILE A 149 10.21 -4.66 3.78
CA ILE A 149 10.65 -5.79 2.94
C ILE A 149 11.65 -5.24 1.92
N ASP A 150 12.81 -5.89 1.81
CA ASP A 150 13.82 -5.52 0.82
C ASP A 150 13.37 -5.83 -0.62
N ASP A 151 13.96 -5.14 -1.59
CA ASP A 151 13.59 -5.27 -3.01
C ASP A 151 13.71 -6.70 -3.52
N GLN A 152 14.71 -7.48 -3.06
CA GLN A 152 14.91 -8.85 -3.53
C GLN A 152 13.77 -9.76 -3.06
N MET A 153 13.34 -9.64 -1.81
CA MET A 153 12.20 -10.39 -1.29
C MET A 153 10.87 -9.85 -1.80
N GLY A 154 10.78 -8.54 -2.07
CA GLY A 154 9.60 -7.88 -2.61
C GLY A 154 9.11 -8.47 -3.93
N GLU A 155 10.03 -8.87 -4.81
CA GLU A 155 9.72 -9.52 -6.10
C GLU A 155 8.96 -10.85 -5.94
N TYR A 156 9.10 -11.52 -4.79
CA TYR A 156 8.49 -12.83 -4.55
C TYR A 156 7.18 -12.77 -3.76
N MET A 157 6.68 -11.56 -3.46
CA MET A 157 5.38 -11.41 -2.80
C MET A 157 4.24 -11.90 -3.70
N LEU A 158 3.32 -12.69 -3.14
CA LEU A 158 2.17 -13.19 -3.87
C LEU A 158 1.12 -12.09 -4.08
N PRO A 159 0.57 -11.93 -5.30
CA PRO A 159 -0.30 -10.79 -5.63
C PRO A 159 -1.49 -10.61 -4.69
N PHE A 160 -2.21 -11.69 -4.38
CA PHE A 160 -3.36 -11.60 -3.47
C PHE A 160 -2.95 -11.11 -2.07
N SER A 161 -1.75 -11.50 -1.61
CA SER A 161 -1.24 -11.11 -0.29
C SER A 161 -0.86 -9.63 -0.29
N VAL A 162 -0.34 -9.11 -1.41
CA VAL A 162 -0.05 -7.68 -1.56
C VAL A 162 -1.34 -6.86 -1.48
N ILE A 163 -2.38 -7.25 -2.21
CA ILE A 163 -3.69 -6.57 -2.18
C ILE A 163 -4.34 -6.63 -0.79
N GLU A 164 -4.28 -7.78 -0.12
CA GLU A 164 -4.78 -7.93 1.26
C GLU A 164 -4.06 -6.97 2.22
N ASN A 165 -2.72 -6.88 2.14
CA ASN A 165 -1.96 -5.99 3.02
C ASN A 165 -2.17 -4.52 2.66
N LEU A 166 -2.29 -4.15 1.38
CA LEU A 166 -2.64 -2.78 0.98
C LEU A 166 -3.96 -2.33 1.61
N ASN A 167 -5.00 -3.18 1.56
CA ASN A 167 -6.29 -2.86 2.19
C ASN A 167 -6.16 -2.68 3.71
N LYS A 168 -5.42 -3.57 4.38
CA LYS A 168 -5.13 -3.42 5.82
C LYS A 168 -4.38 -2.13 6.13
N ILE A 169 -3.43 -1.73 5.29
CA ILE A 169 -2.68 -0.49 5.46
C ILE A 169 -3.63 0.71 5.34
N MET A 170 -4.53 0.74 4.35
CA MET A 170 -5.54 1.81 4.22
C MET A 170 -6.50 1.88 5.42
N GLU A 171 -6.89 0.73 5.98
CA GLU A 171 -7.82 0.65 7.12
C GLU A 171 -7.16 1.04 8.44
N ASN A 172 -5.94 0.56 8.67
CA ASN A 172 -5.23 0.71 9.94
C ASN A 172 -4.35 1.96 9.99
N HIS A 173 -3.93 2.48 8.84
CA HIS A 173 -3.09 3.68 8.75
C HIS A 173 -3.67 4.69 7.74
N PRO A 174 -4.92 5.16 7.92
CA PRO A 174 -5.48 6.18 7.05
C PRO A 174 -4.66 7.48 7.06
N GLU A 175 -3.97 7.78 8.16
CA GLU A 175 -3.15 8.97 8.34
C GLU A 175 -2.08 9.17 7.26
N VAL A 176 -1.42 8.10 6.80
CA VAL A 176 -0.35 8.23 5.80
C VAL A 176 -0.86 8.54 4.40
N PHE A 177 -2.10 8.14 4.09
CA PHE A 177 -2.74 8.49 2.82
C PHE A 177 -3.28 9.92 2.86
N ASN A 178 -3.85 10.32 3.99
CA ASN A 178 -4.31 11.69 4.20
C ASN A 178 -3.14 12.68 4.14
N GLU A 179 -1.99 12.31 4.71
CA GLU A 179 -0.76 13.10 4.59
C GLU A 179 -0.31 13.21 3.13
N ALA A 180 -0.32 12.11 2.37
CA ALA A 180 0.03 12.14 0.95
C ALA A 180 -0.93 13.01 0.11
N ASP A 181 -2.22 13.09 0.47
CA ASP A 181 -3.20 13.94 -0.22
C ASP A 181 -2.90 15.44 -0.04
N VAL A 182 -2.41 15.84 1.14
CA VAL A 182 -1.96 17.23 1.41
C VAL A 182 -0.81 17.66 0.50
N PHE A 183 0.00 16.73 -0.01
CA PHE A 183 1.05 17.09 -0.98
C PHE A 183 0.50 17.46 -2.36
N PHE A 184 -0.73 17.06 -2.70
CA PHE A 184 -1.39 17.44 -3.94
C PHE A 184 -2.27 18.69 -3.79
N GLY A 185 -2.67 19.08 -2.56
CA GLY A 185 -3.48 20.28 -2.26
C GLY A 185 -2.98 21.10 -1.08
#